data_AF-A0A927MR74-F1
#
_entry.id   AF-A0A927MR74-F1
#
_cell.length_a   1.000
_cell.length_b   1.000
_cell.length_c   1.000
_cell.angle_alpha   90.00
_cell.angle_beta   90.00
_cell.angle_gamma   90.00
#
_symmetry.space_group_name_H-M   'P 1'
#
loop_
_entity.id
_entity.type
_entity.pdbx_description
1 polymer ?
#
loop_
_entity_poly.entity_id
_entity_poly.type
_entity_poly.pdbx_seq_one_letter_code
_entity_poly.pdbx_strand_id
1 'polypeptide(L)'
;MDGVLIHLFAPDVPVQLIAADDIGAFAALAFNHPAAYLGESLEIAGDELTPLQTVSLISSVLDREITYRQVPIDDAAGLGGDAARAFANRRGLWRADIPALRERHPDLLGFPAWLKRGGAARIEKLLTAAATA
;
A
#
# COMPACT_ATOMS: atom_id res chain seq x y z
N MET A 1 14.73 -9.55 9.84
CA MET A 1 15.20 -9.76 8.45
C MET A 1 15.61 -8.40 7.90
N ASP A 2 16.89 -8.26 7.58
CA ASP A 2 17.48 -6.99 7.14
C ASP A 2 16.98 -6.60 5.74
N GLY A 3 16.11 -5.59 5.65
CA GLY A 3 15.77 -4.98 4.37
C GLY A 3 14.98 -5.87 3.40
N VAL A 4 14.27 -6.90 3.86
CA VAL A 4 13.42 -7.74 2.98
C VAL A 4 11.95 -7.45 3.24
N LEU A 5 11.26 -6.88 2.25
CA LEU A 5 9.80 -6.80 2.25
C LEU A 5 9.21 -8.14 1.81
N ILE A 6 8.42 -8.76 2.68
CA ILE A 6 7.78 -10.06 2.41
C ILE A 6 6.28 -9.85 2.25
N HIS A 7 5.71 -10.29 1.13
CA HIS A 7 4.27 -10.20 0.90
C HIS A 7 3.76 -11.34 0.01
N LEU A 8 2.45 -11.52 -0.05
CA LEU A 8 1.74 -12.51 -0.87
C LEU A 8 1.68 -12.14 -2.36
N PHE A 9 1.93 -10.87 -2.71
CA PHE A 9 1.68 -10.37 -4.06
C PHE A 9 2.78 -10.78 -5.03
N ALA A 10 2.41 -11.04 -6.28
CA ALA A 10 3.40 -11.24 -7.32
C ALA A 10 4.26 -9.97 -7.49
N PRO A 11 5.58 -10.11 -7.67
CA PRO A 11 6.54 -8.99 -7.63
C PRO A 11 6.31 -7.93 -8.72
N ASP A 12 5.70 -8.33 -9.82
CA ASP A 12 5.46 -7.55 -11.04
C ASP A 12 3.99 -7.16 -11.24
N VAL A 13 3.09 -7.58 -10.35
CA VAL A 13 1.67 -7.23 -10.41
C VAL A 13 1.41 -5.95 -9.60
N PRO A 14 0.80 -4.90 -10.19
CA PRO A 14 0.49 -3.68 -9.45
C PRO A 14 -0.48 -3.91 -8.29
N VAL A 15 -0.25 -3.17 -7.22
CA VAL A 15 -1.04 -3.19 -5.99
C VAL A 15 -1.38 -1.75 -5.62
N GLN A 16 -2.65 -1.52 -5.33
CA GLN A 16 -3.13 -0.23 -4.86
C GLN A 16 -2.75 -0.01 -3.39
N LEU A 17 -2.26 1.20 -3.09
CA LEU A 17 -1.76 1.60 -1.78
C LEU A 17 -2.55 2.83 -1.31
N ILE A 18 -2.82 2.91 0.00
CA ILE A 18 -3.47 4.06 0.62
C ILE A 18 -2.74 4.44 1.91
N ALA A 19 -2.46 5.72 2.10
CA ALA A 19 -1.94 6.22 3.37
C ALA A 19 -3.05 6.22 4.43
N ALA A 20 -2.72 5.78 5.65
CA ALA A 20 -3.70 5.77 6.75
C ALA A 20 -4.29 7.16 7.03
N ASP A 21 -3.50 8.23 6.85
CA ASP A 21 -3.97 9.61 7.00
C ASP A 21 -5.06 9.95 5.98
N ASP A 22 -4.98 9.43 4.74
CA ASP A 22 -5.97 9.66 3.71
C ASP A 22 -7.25 8.85 3.94
N ILE A 23 -7.18 7.69 4.61
CA ILE A 23 -8.38 7.00 5.12
C ILE A 23 -9.13 7.92 6.09
N GLY A 24 -8.40 8.58 7.00
CA GLY A 24 -8.97 9.56 7.92
C GLY A 24 -9.60 10.75 7.20
N ALA A 25 -8.94 11.25 6.14
CA ALA A 25 -9.49 12.33 5.32
C ALA A 25 -10.79 11.94 4.62
N PHE A 26 -10.85 10.75 4.00
CA PHE A 26 -12.09 10.25 3.39
C PHE A 26 -13.20 9.99 4.41
N ALA A 27 -12.87 9.47 5.59
CA ALA A 27 -13.84 9.32 6.67
C ALA A 27 -14.43 10.69 7.11
N ALA A 28 -13.58 11.71 7.26
CA ALA A 28 -14.02 13.06 7.57
C ALA A 28 -14.91 13.66 6.46
N LEU A 29 -14.55 13.46 5.18
CA LEU A 29 -15.39 13.88 4.05
C LEU A 29 -16.77 13.22 4.09
N ALA A 30 -16.84 11.92 4.37
CA ALA A 30 -18.10 11.19 4.45
C ALA A 30 -19.01 11.73 5.57
N PHE A 31 -18.45 12.03 6.75
CA PHE A 31 -19.23 12.59 7.86
C PHE A 31 -19.67 14.04 7.62
N ASN A 32 -18.84 14.86 6.95
CA ASN A 32 -19.16 16.26 6.67
C ASN A 32 -20.12 16.44 5.49
N HIS A 33 -20.19 15.45 4.58
CA HIS A 33 -21.01 15.49 3.38
C HIS A 33 -21.91 14.25 3.25
N PRO A 34 -22.78 13.96 4.24
CA PRO A 34 -23.54 12.70 4.28
C PRO A 34 -24.43 12.50 3.05
N ALA A 35 -24.97 13.57 2.46
CA ALA A 35 -25.78 13.48 1.25
C ALA A 35 -25.00 12.90 0.04
N ALA A 36 -23.68 13.03 0.02
CA ALA A 36 -22.83 12.51 -1.06
C ALA A 36 -22.33 11.08 -0.81
N TYR A 37 -22.25 10.63 0.45
CA TYR A 37 -21.56 9.38 0.83
C TYR A 37 -22.45 8.35 1.54
N LEU A 38 -23.64 8.74 2.04
CA LEU A 38 -24.51 7.82 2.76
C LEU A 38 -25.00 6.71 1.83
N GLY A 39 -24.72 5.45 2.21
CA GLY A 39 -25.08 4.27 1.42
C GLY A 39 -24.11 3.96 0.28
N GLU A 40 -23.06 4.78 0.08
CA GLU A 40 -21.98 4.49 -0.87
C GLU A 40 -20.97 3.51 -0.24
N SER A 41 -20.46 2.58 -1.05
CA SER A 41 -19.25 1.82 -0.72
C SER A 41 -18.16 2.26 -1.69
N LEU A 42 -17.10 2.86 -1.14
CA LEU A 42 -16.03 3.48 -1.90
C LEU A 42 -14.71 2.74 -1.64
N GLU A 43 -14.12 2.15 -2.70
CA GLU A 43 -12.72 1.71 -2.65
C GLU A 43 -11.80 2.92 -2.71
N ILE A 44 -10.74 2.93 -1.89
CA ILE A 44 -9.81 4.06 -1.80
C ILE A 44 -8.36 3.62 -2.01
N ALA A 45 -7.64 4.37 -2.84
CA ALA A 45 -6.21 4.22 -3.09
C ALA A 45 -5.61 5.58 -3.48
N GLY A 46 -4.36 5.83 -3.08
CA GLY A 46 -3.59 7.03 -3.44
C GLY A 46 -2.48 6.78 -4.45
N ASP A 47 -2.06 5.52 -4.60
CA ASP A 47 -1.08 5.08 -5.60
C ASP A 47 -1.33 3.64 -6.05
N GLU A 48 -0.70 3.24 -7.16
CA GLU A 48 -0.71 1.88 -7.66
C GLU A 48 0.69 1.51 -8.18
N LEU A 49 1.36 0.59 -7.48
CA LEU A 49 2.75 0.22 -7.75
C LEU A 49 2.95 -1.28 -7.67
N THR A 50 3.90 -1.82 -8.42
CA THR A 50 4.35 -3.19 -8.19
C THR A 50 5.16 -3.28 -6.89
N PRO A 51 5.22 -4.44 -6.23
CA PRO A 51 6.12 -4.64 -5.10
C PRO A 51 7.59 -4.31 -5.41
N LEU A 52 8.06 -4.61 -6.62
CA LEU A 52 9.42 -4.25 -7.05
C LEU A 52 9.62 -2.72 -7.17
N GLN A 53 8.65 -1.99 -7.72
CA GLN A 53 8.68 -0.52 -7.74
C GLN A 53 8.67 0.06 -6.32
N THR A 54 7.90 -0.56 -5.42
CA THR A 54 7.77 -0.14 -4.03
C THR A 54 9.11 -0.25 -3.30
N VAL A 55 9.78 -1.40 -3.34
CA VAL A 55 11.09 -1.58 -2.67
C VAL A 55 12.19 -0.74 -3.33
N SER A 56 12.11 -0.49 -4.64
CA SER A 56 13.03 0.41 -5.35
C SER A 56 12.92 1.85 -4.84
N LEU A 57 11.70 2.37 -4.69
CA LEU A 57 11.47 3.72 -4.14
C LEU A 57 11.94 3.84 -2.69
N ILE A 58 11.66 2.84 -1.86
CA ILE A 58 12.15 2.81 -0.47
C ILE A 58 13.68 2.79 -0.46
N SER A 59 14.30 1.94 -1.28
CA SER A 59 15.76 1.80 -1.35
C SER A 59 16.43 3.11 -1.72
N SER A 60 15.87 3.80 -2.74
CA SER A 60 16.39 5.09 -3.19
C SER A 60 16.26 6.19 -2.14
N VAL A 61 15.16 6.24 -1.40
CA VAL A 61 14.94 7.29 -0.38
C VAL A 61 15.79 7.05 0.88
N LEU A 62 16.03 5.78 1.24
CA LEU A 62 16.80 5.42 2.43
C LEU A 62 18.30 5.21 2.17
N ASP A 63 18.75 5.27 0.92
CA ASP A 63 20.12 4.90 0.50
C ASP A 63 20.56 3.53 1.08
N ARG A 64 19.64 2.56 1.01
CA ARG A 64 19.80 1.23 1.59
C ARG A 64 19.17 0.19 0.68
N GLU A 65 19.82 -0.95 0.52
CA GLU A 65 19.25 -2.05 -0.25
C GLU A 65 18.01 -2.62 0.46
N ILE A 66 16.84 -2.48 -0.17
CA ILE A 66 15.59 -3.13 0.22
C ILE A 66 15.17 -4.06 -0.92
N THR A 67 15.00 -5.34 -0.61
CA THR A 67 14.61 -6.38 -1.56
C THR A 67 13.19 -6.86 -1.29
N TYR A 68 12.58 -7.51 -2.29
CA TYR A 68 11.25 -8.08 -2.18
C TYR A 68 11.31 -9.60 -2.25
N ARG A 69 10.53 -10.27 -1.39
CA ARG A 69 10.34 -11.71 -1.44
C ARG A 69 8.86 -12.05 -1.38
N GLN A 70 8.35 -12.72 -2.41
CA GLN A 70 7.00 -13.26 -2.37
C GLN A 70 6.95 -14.49 -1.44
N VAL A 71 5.88 -14.61 -0.65
CA VAL A 71 5.58 -15.85 0.08
C VAL A 71 5.23 -16.96 -0.94
N PRO A 72 5.77 -18.18 -0.82
CA PRO A 72 5.37 -19.30 -1.67
C PRO A 72 3.87 -19.59 -1.60
N ILE A 73 3.26 -19.99 -2.72
CA ILE A 73 1.83 -20.33 -2.80
C ILE A 73 1.44 -21.46 -1.83
N ASP A 74 2.34 -22.43 -1.63
CA ASP A 74 2.11 -23.57 -0.75
C ASP A 74 1.98 -23.15 0.73
N ASP A 75 2.71 -22.09 1.13
CA ASP A 75 2.61 -21.49 2.46
C ASP A 75 1.34 -20.63 2.60
N ALA A 76 0.79 -20.15 1.48
CA ALA A 76 -0.40 -19.30 1.46
C ALA A 76 -1.73 -20.06 1.51
N ALA A 77 -1.74 -21.36 1.19
CA ALA A 77 -2.93 -22.20 1.30
C ALA A 77 -3.49 -22.25 2.73
N GLY A 78 -2.64 -22.04 3.74
CA GLY A 78 -3.05 -21.92 5.15
C GLY A 78 -3.57 -20.53 5.58
N LEU A 79 -3.46 -19.50 4.72
CA LEU A 79 -3.78 -18.10 5.04
C LEU A 79 -5.22 -17.69 4.68
N GLY A 80 -6.04 -18.61 4.16
CA GLY A 80 -7.46 -18.41 3.87
C GLY A 80 -7.78 -17.88 2.46
N GLY A 81 -9.08 -17.68 2.18
CA GLY A 81 -9.59 -17.40 0.83
C GLY A 81 -9.09 -16.11 0.19
N ASP A 82 -8.86 -15.06 0.98
CA ASP A 82 -8.36 -13.78 0.45
C ASP A 82 -6.88 -13.84 0.07
N ALA A 83 -6.07 -14.66 0.75
CA ALA A 83 -4.71 -14.95 0.33
C ALA A 83 -4.72 -15.66 -1.03
N ALA A 84 -5.54 -16.70 -1.21
CA ALA A 84 -5.68 -17.38 -2.49
C ALA A 84 -6.11 -16.43 -3.63
N ARG A 85 -7.03 -15.50 -3.35
CA ARG A 85 -7.41 -14.45 -4.32
C ARG A 85 -6.26 -13.51 -4.65
N ALA A 86 -5.44 -13.12 -3.66
CA ALA A 86 -4.26 -12.29 -3.87
C ALA A 86 -3.27 -12.94 -4.84
N PHE A 87 -3.06 -14.25 -4.71
CA PHE A 87 -2.19 -15.01 -5.62
C PHE A 87 -2.77 -15.20 -7.02
N ALA A 88 -4.08 -15.44 -7.13
CA ALA A 88 -4.72 -15.71 -8.42
C ALA A 88 -4.89 -14.45 -9.30
N ASN A 89 -4.84 -13.25 -8.70
CA ASN A 89 -5.21 -12.02 -9.39
C ASN A 89 -4.01 -11.32 -10.05
N ARG A 90 -3.81 -11.58 -11.35
CA ARG A 90 -2.76 -10.96 -12.17
C ARG A 90 -2.93 -9.47 -12.46
N ARG A 91 -4.06 -8.87 -12.07
CA ARG A 91 -4.32 -7.44 -12.26
C ARG A 91 -4.38 -6.69 -10.93
N GLY A 92 -4.17 -7.32 -9.78
CA GLY A 92 -4.37 -6.71 -8.45
C GLY A 92 -5.81 -6.81 -7.94
N LEU A 93 -5.97 -6.91 -6.61
CA LEU A 93 -7.23 -7.21 -5.92
C LEU A 93 -8.26 -6.07 -5.95
N TRP A 94 -7.78 -4.83 -5.94
CA TRP A 94 -8.58 -3.61 -5.77
C TRP A 94 -8.61 -2.78 -7.05
N ARG A 95 -9.67 -1.96 -7.21
CA ARG A 95 -9.96 -1.16 -8.41
C ARG A 95 -10.46 0.24 -8.05
N ALA A 96 -9.88 0.85 -7.03
CA ALA A 96 -10.17 2.23 -6.70
C ALA A 96 -9.82 3.16 -7.88
N ASP A 97 -10.72 4.09 -8.19
CA ASP A 97 -10.53 5.11 -9.23
C ASP A 97 -9.70 6.27 -8.67
N ILE A 98 -8.36 6.14 -8.72
CA ILE A 98 -7.44 7.13 -8.13
C ILE A 98 -7.64 8.54 -8.72
N PRO A 99 -7.82 8.74 -10.04
CA PRO A 99 -8.18 10.06 -10.58
C PRO A 99 -9.44 10.66 -9.93
N ALA A 100 -10.55 9.91 -9.87
CA ALA A 100 -11.78 10.41 -9.24
C ALA A 100 -11.61 10.66 -7.73
N LEU A 101 -10.80 9.87 -7.05
CA LEU A 101 -10.49 10.08 -5.63
C LEU A 101 -9.67 11.35 -5.41
N ARG A 102 -8.74 11.69 -6.32
CA ARG A 102 -7.99 12.96 -6.26
C ARG A 102 -8.89 14.19 -6.51
N GLU A 103 -9.95 14.05 -7.29
CA GLU A 103 -10.94 15.13 -7.42
C GLU A 103 -11.69 15.37 -6.11
N ARG A 104 -12.00 14.30 -5.35
CA ARG A 104 -12.66 14.39 -4.03
C ARG A 104 -11.70 14.86 -2.92
N HIS A 105 -10.43 14.45 -2.97
CA HIS A 105 -9.38 14.78 -2.00
C HIS A 105 -8.08 15.15 -2.74
N PRO A 106 -7.87 16.44 -3.09
CA PRO A 106 -6.71 16.86 -3.89
C PRO A 106 -5.34 16.60 -3.24
N ASP A 107 -5.30 16.46 -1.91
CA ASP A 107 -4.09 16.19 -1.15
C ASP A 107 -3.79 14.68 -0.99
N LEU A 108 -4.55 13.81 -1.65
CA LEU A 108 -4.40 12.35 -1.63
C LEU A 108 -2.97 11.95 -2.00
N LEU A 109 -2.30 11.26 -1.08
CA LEU A 109 -0.88 10.97 -1.20
C LEU A 109 -0.61 9.79 -2.14
N GLY A 110 0.23 10.04 -3.15
CA GLY A 110 1.01 8.98 -3.77
C GLY A 110 2.10 8.46 -2.84
N PHE A 111 2.62 7.27 -3.09
CA PHE A 111 3.65 6.62 -2.28
C PHE A 111 4.94 7.45 -2.16
N PRO A 112 5.47 8.09 -3.23
CA PRO A 112 6.63 8.99 -3.10
C PRO A 112 6.37 10.19 -2.18
N ALA A 113 5.16 10.76 -2.20
CA ALA A 113 4.79 11.87 -1.34
C ALA A 113 4.67 11.42 0.12
N TRP A 114 4.08 10.24 0.35
CA TRP A 114 4.02 9.62 1.67
C TRP A 114 5.40 9.34 2.25
N LEU A 115 6.34 8.81 1.45
CA LEU A 115 7.73 8.59 1.87
C LEU A 115 8.37 9.89 2.37
N LYS A 116 8.20 10.99 1.61
CA LYS A 116 8.72 12.33 1.97
C LYS A 116 8.06 12.91 3.21
N ARG A 117 6.78 12.62 3.47
CA ARG A 117 6.01 13.13 4.63
C ARG A 117 6.30 12.38 5.94
N GLY A 118 7.33 11.53 5.96
CA GLY A 118 7.76 10.80 7.15
C GLY A 118 7.56 9.29 7.06
N GLY A 119 7.01 8.78 5.95
CA GLY A 119 6.93 7.34 5.69
C GLY A 119 8.31 6.68 5.70
N ALA A 120 9.32 7.34 5.10
CA ALA A 120 10.69 6.86 5.08
C ALA A 120 11.27 6.68 6.50
N ALA A 121 11.13 7.69 7.37
CA ALA A 121 11.60 7.62 8.75
C ALA A 121 10.90 6.51 9.57
N ARG A 122 9.62 6.23 9.28
CA ARG A 122 8.89 5.11 9.91
C ARG A 122 9.47 3.76 9.48
N ILE A 123 9.78 3.59 8.20
CA ILE A 123 10.40 2.37 7.68
C ILE A 123 11.80 2.19 8.27
N GLU A 124 12.61 3.25 8.29
CA GLU A 124 13.95 3.22 8.87
C GLU A 124 13.93 2.78 10.33
N LYS A 125 13.00 3.31 11.13
CA LYS A 125 12.82 2.89 12.53
C LYS A 125 12.50 1.40 12.65
N LEU A 126 11.67 0.84 11.76
CA LEU A 126 11.35 -0.59 11.75
C LEU A 126 12.57 -1.44 11.40
N LEU A 127 13.36 -1.02 10.41
CA LEU A 127 14.57 -1.71 10.00
C LEU A 127 15.63 -1.72 11.09
N THR A 128 15.80 -0.61 11.80
CA THR A 128 16.75 -0.51 12.93
C THR A 128 16.31 -1.37 14.11
N ALA A 129 15.01 -1.35 14.46
CA ALA A 129 14.48 -2.19 15.53
C ALA A 129 14.66 -3.69 15.26
N ALA A 130 14.50 -4.11 14.00
CA ALA A 130 14.69 -5.50 13.59
C ALA A 130 16.16 -5.96 13.58
N ALA A 131 17.12 -5.04 13.50
CA ALA A 131 18.55 -5.35 13.57
C ALA A 131 19.08 -5.46 15.01
N THR A 132 18.34 -4.89 15.97
CA THR A 132 18.68 -4.92 17.41
C THR A 132 18.02 -6.05 18.20
N ALA A 133 17.15 -6.83 17.56
CA ALA A 133 16.39 -7.94 18.15
C ALA A 133 16.97 -9.29 17.71
#